data_AF-A0A2K2H8E7-F1
#
_entry.id   AF-A0A2K2H8E7-F1
#
_cell.length_a   1.000
_cell.length_b   1.000
_cell.length_c   1.000
_cell.angle_alpha   90.00
_cell.angle_beta   90.00
_cell.angle_gamma   90.00
#
_symmetry.space_group_name_H-M   'P 1'
#
loop_
_entity.id
_entity.type
_entity.pdbx_description
1 polymer ?
#
loop_
_entity_poly.entity_id
_entity_poly.type
_entity_poly.pdbx_seq_one_letter_code
_entity_poly.pdbx_strand_id
1 'polypeptide(L)'
;MIISRGISSSSGGKVEFRLVVWLCLLLVVLVGGLLGVFSFLGQRARSEMTVSMVRQAASVASRRFQRQIEGSHRLLETLSGWGREGLLVAQDVDGLRRKLLPLVENFPAIAGLSLADDEGRDFFLARNQGGWLVRHSRGSGAPQHWQFWKGGTLQRQWDAAESFDPRQRIWYQPARKQPGTVVWSGLYRFHTLKRFGVSASIAWQGKRGFQVAAIDLLIDDLVKALRVPELGESGVVFSVSRDGLLNDLASGPASSENRQLLAAYRKVRRPEDSVTSFSLLGTTWYAGEEQVSLDNARVRIGILVPESEINPGLSGVRRQFLAVAAVILLIGILALLFVLRRFRRHFVPAVTRPDAAWLQAVISPGRIQVDHAHEP
;
A
#
# COMPACT_ATOMS: atom_id res chain seq x y z
N MET A 1 5.41 -56.31 77.81
CA MET A 1 5.66 -56.36 76.35
C MET A 1 4.97 -55.15 75.73
N ILE A 2 5.76 -54.11 75.39
CA ILE A 2 5.28 -52.81 74.90
C ILE A 2 5.32 -52.83 73.37
N ILE A 3 4.20 -52.53 72.70
CA ILE A 3 4.16 -52.35 71.25
C ILE A 3 3.83 -50.88 70.95
N SER A 4 4.78 -50.21 70.30
CA SER A 4 4.62 -48.86 69.76
C SER A 4 3.60 -48.84 68.61
N ARG A 5 2.74 -47.81 68.56
CA ARG A 5 2.11 -47.36 67.31
C ARG A 5 2.51 -45.92 67.05
N GLY A 6 3.37 -45.73 66.05
CA GLY A 6 3.67 -44.43 65.48
C GLY A 6 2.46 -43.87 64.75
N ILE A 7 2.13 -42.61 65.03
CA ILE A 7 1.18 -41.80 64.28
C ILE A 7 2.00 -41.03 63.25
N SER A 8 1.89 -41.39 61.97
CA SER A 8 2.40 -40.55 60.87
C SER A 8 1.35 -39.51 60.49
N SER A 9 1.76 -38.25 60.38
CA SER A 9 0.89 -37.09 60.16
C SER A 9 0.56 -36.88 58.68
N SER A 10 -0.69 -36.52 58.39
CA SER A 10 -1.26 -36.32 57.05
C SER A 10 -0.99 -34.91 56.48
N SER A 11 0.25 -34.42 56.54
CA SER A 11 0.60 -33.08 56.04
C SER A 11 0.88 -33.01 54.53
N GLY A 12 1.16 -34.15 53.88
CA GLY A 12 1.58 -34.23 52.47
C GLY A 12 0.55 -33.68 51.46
N GLY A 13 -0.74 -33.98 51.63
CA GLY A 13 -1.78 -33.61 50.65
C GLY A 13 -2.08 -32.10 50.55
N LYS A 14 -1.85 -31.32 51.61
CA LYS A 14 -2.09 -29.85 51.59
C LYS A 14 -0.95 -29.09 50.89
N VAL A 15 0.28 -29.59 51.01
CA VAL A 15 1.46 -29.00 50.37
C VAL A 15 1.41 -29.26 48.86
N GLU A 16 1.08 -30.48 48.44
CA GLU A 16 0.91 -30.84 47.02
C GLU A 16 -0.20 -30.02 46.33
N PHE A 17 -1.33 -29.79 46.99
CA PHE A 17 -2.42 -28.97 46.44
C PHE A 17 -2.01 -27.52 46.24
N ARG A 18 -1.35 -26.90 47.24
CA ARG A 18 -0.84 -25.53 47.13
C ARG A 18 0.18 -25.42 46.00
N LEU A 19 1.06 -26.41 45.87
CA LEU A 19 2.08 -26.45 44.81
C LEU A 19 1.44 -26.42 43.41
N VAL A 20 0.39 -27.22 43.17
CA VAL A 20 -0.31 -27.27 41.88
C VAL A 20 -0.98 -25.94 41.56
N VAL A 21 -1.66 -25.33 42.54
CA VAL A 21 -2.30 -24.01 42.33
C VAL A 21 -1.26 -22.94 41.99
N TRP A 22 -0.12 -22.92 42.69
CA TRP A 22 0.98 -22.00 42.40
C TRP A 22 1.61 -22.25 41.03
N LEU A 23 1.77 -23.52 40.61
CA LEU A 23 2.22 -23.89 39.27
C LEU A 23 1.26 -23.44 38.18
N CYS A 24 -0.05 -23.57 38.38
CA CYS A 24 -1.06 -23.09 37.43
C CYS A 24 -1.07 -21.55 37.34
N LEU A 25 -0.96 -20.85 38.48
CA LEU A 25 -0.86 -19.39 38.49
C LEU A 25 0.42 -18.91 37.79
N LEU A 26 1.56 -19.58 38.05
CA LEU A 26 2.82 -19.31 37.37
C LEU A 26 2.70 -19.51 35.85
N LEU A 27 2.03 -20.58 35.41
CA LEU A 27 1.77 -20.84 33.99
C LEU A 27 0.95 -19.70 33.35
N VAL A 28 -0.13 -19.24 34.01
CA VAL A 28 -0.96 -18.14 33.50
C VAL A 28 -0.16 -16.85 33.40
N VAL A 29 0.67 -16.53 34.40
CA VAL A 29 1.55 -15.35 34.39
C VAL A 29 2.59 -15.45 33.28
N LEU A 30 3.22 -16.62 33.10
CA LEU A 30 4.20 -16.86 32.03
C LEU A 30 3.56 -16.72 30.65
N VAL A 31 2.39 -17.33 30.42
CA VAL A 31 1.66 -17.25 29.14
C VAL A 31 1.21 -15.81 28.88
N GLY A 32 0.65 -15.12 29.88
CA GLY A 32 0.26 -13.71 29.77
C GLY A 32 1.44 -12.79 29.48
N GLY A 33 2.57 -13.00 30.17
CA GLY A 33 3.82 -12.28 29.92
C GLY A 33 4.37 -12.53 28.52
N LEU A 34 4.38 -13.79 28.06
CA LEU A 34 4.80 -14.15 26.71
C LEU A 34 3.91 -13.48 25.65
N LEU A 35 2.59 -13.44 25.88
CA LEU A 35 1.63 -12.79 25.00
C LEU A 35 1.80 -11.26 24.97
N GLY A 36 2.09 -10.65 26.13
CA GLY A 36 2.37 -9.23 26.24
C GLY A 36 3.65 -8.86 25.46
N VAL A 37 4.74 -9.59 25.72
CA VAL A 37 6.02 -9.42 25.01
C VAL A 37 5.84 -9.65 23.51
N PHE A 38 5.15 -10.72 23.11
CA PHE A 38 4.92 -11.01 21.69
C PHE A 38 4.02 -9.97 21.01
N SER A 39 3.01 -9.45 21.70
CA SER A 39 2.16 -8.37 21.19
C SER A 39 2.97 -7.08 21.02
N PHE A 40 3.85 -6.78 21.97
CA PHE A 40 4.73 -5.62 21.92
C PHE A 40 5.79 -5.73 20.81
N LEU A 41 6.50 -6.86 20.72
CA LEU A 41 7.46 -7.13 19.64
C LEU A 41 6.75 -7.18 18.29
N GLY A 42 5.57 -7.78 18.22
CA GLY A 42 4.77 -7.86 17.01
C GLY A 42 4.30 -6.50 16.50
N GLN A 43 3.94 -5.56 17.38
CA GLN A 43 3.62 -4.18 16.99
C GLN A 43 4.84 -3.43 16.48
N ARG A 44 6.00 -3.53 17.16
CA ARG A 44 7.24 -2.88 16.70
C ARG A 44 7.71 -3.44 15.36
N ALA A 45 7.79 -4.76 15.24
CA ALA A 45 8.19 -5.43 14.00
C ALA A 45 7.27 -5.06 12.83
N ARG A 46 5.96 -4.89 13.07
CA ARG A 46 5.03 -4.40 12.04
C ARG A 46 5.35 -2.98 11.60
N SER A 47 5.57 -2.06 12.52
CA SER A 47 5.84 -0.66 12.17
C SER A 47 7.12 -0.49 11.34
N GLU A 48 8.19 -1.21 11.70
CA GLU A 48 9.45 -1.21 10.96
C GLU A 48 9.29 -1.84 9.57
N MET A 49 8.57 -2.96 9.48
CA MET A 49 8.24 -3.58 8.19
C MET A 49 7.41 -2.65 7.32
N THR A 50 6.36 -2.01 7.86
CA THR A 50 5.52 -1.05 7.13
C THR A 50 6.34 0.10 6.58
N VAL A 51 7.19 0.71 7.40
CA VAL A 51 8.10 1.78 6.95
C VAL A 51 9.02 1.29 5.84
N SER A 52 9.61 0.11 5.97
CA SER A 52 10.49 -0.46 4.95
C SER A 52 9.75 -0.74 3.63
N MET A 53 8.52 -1.26 3.68
CA MET A 53 7.68 -1.54 2.51
C MET A 53 7.26 -0.26 1.79
N VAL A 54 6.79 0.75 2.52
CA VAL A 54 6.41 2.04 1.97
C VAL A 54 7.62 2.72 1.32
N ARG A 55 8.77 2.68 1.98
CA ARG A 55 10.03 3.19 1.40
C ARG A 55 10.40 2.44 0.12
N GLN A 56 10.40 1.10 0.14
CA GLN A 56 10.73 0.29 -1.03
C GLN A 56 9.80 0.60 -2.21
N ALA A 57 8.51 0.74 -1.95
CA ALA A 57 7.55 1.06 -2.98
C ALA A 57 7.68 2.49 -3.51
N ALA A 58 7.95 3.49 -2.66
CA ALA A 58 8.28 4.85 -3.10
C ALA A 58 9.50 4.83 -4.03
N SER A 59 10.51 4.03 -3.67
CA SER A 59 11.71 3.76 -4.46
C SER A 59 11.38 3.10 -5.82
N VAL A 60 10.49 2.09 -5.85
CA VAL A 60 10.04 1.44 -7.09
C VAL A 60 9.29 2.42 -7.99
N ALA A 61 8.32 3.17 -7.43
CA ALA A 61 7.57 4.18 -8.15
C ALA A 61 8.51 5.24 -8.74
N SER A 62 9.47 5.74 -7.96
CA SER A 62 10.47 6.71 -8.39
C SER A 62 11.33 6.20 -9.55
N ARG A 63 11.81 4.95 -9.47
CA ARG A 63 12.56 4.33 -10.57
C ARG A 63 11.73 4.16 -11.83
N ARG A 64 10.44 3.81 -11.70
CA ARG A 64 9.52 3.72 -12.86
C ARG A 64 9.30 5.09 -13.49
N PHE A 65 9.08 6.12 -12.67
CA PHE A 65 8.96 7.49 -13.11
C PHE A 65 10.22 7.96 -13.84
N GLN A 66 11.39 7.76 -13.24
CA GLN A 66 12.67 8.15 -13.85
C GLN A 66 12.87 7.47 -15.21
N ARG A 67 12.66 6.15 -15.31
CA ARG A 67 12.74 5.43 -16.59
C ARG A 67 11.76 5.97 -17.63
N GLN A 68 10.57 6.38 -17.21
CA GLN A 68 9.57 6.97 -18.10
C GLN A 68 10.03 8.32 -18.67
N ILE A 69 10.60 9.18 -17.82
CA ILE A 69 11.14 10.49 -18.22
C ILE A 69 12.36 10.30 -19.14
N GLU A 70 13.30 9.42 -18.79
CA GLU A 70 14.47 9.12 -19.61
C GLU A 70 14.10 8.51 -20.97
N GLY A 71 13.08 7.64 -21.02
CA GLY A 71 12.57 7.09 -22.28
C GLY A 71 11.95 8.17 -23.17
N SER A 72 11.25 9.12 -22.56
CA SER A 72 10.65 10.28 -23.24
C SER A 72 11.73 11.17 -23.86
N HIS A 73 12.82 11.43 -23.13
CA HIS A 73 13.99 12.17 -23.61
C HIS A 73 14.67 11.49 -24.78
N ARG A 74 15.03 10.21 -24.64
CA ARG A 74 15.69 9.44 -25.71
C ARG A 74 14.88 9.40 -27.00
N LEU A 75 13.56 9.28 -26.89
CA LEU A 75 12.69 9.33 -28.07
C LEU A 75 12.74 10.72 -28.73
N LEU A 76 12.60 11.80 -27.98
CA LEU A 76 12.66 13.16 -28.52
C LEU A 76 14.01 13.47 -29.16
N GLU A 77 15.12 13.04 -28.56
CA GLU A 77 16.46 13.16 -29.15
C GLU A 77 16.55 12.40 -30.48
N THR A 78 16.00 11.19 -30.53
CA THR A 78 15.92 10.39 -31.77
C THR A 78 15.12 11.12 -32.85
N LEU A 79 13.96 11.70 -32.50
CA LEU A 79 13.15 12.49 -33.42
C LEU A 79 13.90 13.73 -33.90
N SER A 80 14.59 14.43 -33.00
CA SER A 80 15.42 15.59 -33.37
C SER A 80 16.54 15.20 -34.33
N GLY A 81 17.23 14.08 -34.07
CA GLY A 81 18.26 13.55 -34.98
C GLY A 81 17.70 13.24 -36.37
N TRP A 82 16.57 12.53 -36.44
CA TRP A 82 15.89 12.26 -37.72
C TRP A 82 15.41 13.51 -38.43
N GLY A 83 14.91 14.50 -37.69
CA GLY A 83 14.46 15.77 -38.25
C GLY A 83 15.61 16.62 -38.80
N ARG A 84 16.77 16.66 -38.12
CA ARG A 84 18.00 17.31 -38.64
C ARG A 84 18.45 16.68 -39.96
N GLU A 85 18.31 15.36 -40.09
CA GLU A 85 18.63 14.67 -41.34
C GLU A 85 17.57 14.82 -42.45
N GLY A 86 16.44 15.46 -42.17
CA GLY A 86 15.36 15.66 -43.13
C GLY A 86 14.48 14.42 -43.32
N LEU A 87 14.53 13.46 -42.39
CA LEU A 87 13.75 12.22 -42.45
C LEU A 87 12.33 12.37 -41.86
N LEU A 88 12.00 13.54 -41.30
CA LEU A 88 10.69 13.88 -40.76
C LEU A 88 10.04 14.96 -41.63
N VAL A 89 9.20 14.51 -42.56
CA VAL A 89 8.56 15.34 -43.58
C VAL A 89 7.08 15.46 -43.28
N ALA A 90 6.63 16.62 -42.79
CA ALA A 90 5.23 16.86 -42.40
C ALA A 90 4.23 16.58 -43.55
N GLN A 91 4.64 16.77 -44.80
CA GLN A 91 3.81 16.54 -45.98
C GLN A 91 3.64 15.05 -46.34
N ASP A 92 4.56 14.17 -45.91
CA ASP A 92 4.49 12.73 -46.12
C ASP A 92 3.80 12.07 -44.92
N VAL A 93 2.49 12.30 -44.80
CA VAL A 93 1.67 11.85 -43.67
C VAL A 93 1.75 10.34 -43.50
N ASP A 94 1.69 9.59 -44.60
CA ASP A 94 1.72 8.14 -44.58
C ASP A 94 3.10 7.58 -44.23
N GLY A 95 4.18 8.18 -44.74
CA GLY A 95 5.54 7.83 -44.34
C GLY A 95 5.80 8.14 -42.87
N LEU A 96 5.38 9.31 -42.38
CA LEU A 96 5.47 9.66 -40.96
C LEU A 96 4.68 8.69 -40.09
N ARG A 97 3.43 8.37 -40.44
CA ARG A 97 2.63 7.38 -39.72
C ARG A 97 3.33 6.03 -39.65
N ARG A 98 3.74 5.45 -40.78
CA ARG A 98 4.42 4.14 -40.81
C ARG A 98 5.72 4.13 -39.98
N LYS A 99 6.42 5.27 -39.94
CA LYS A 99 7.69 5.40 -39.20
C LYS A 99 7.48 5.59 -37.70
N LEU A 100 6.52 6.43 -37.31
CA LEU A 100 6.34 6.87 -35.92
C LEU A 100 5.37 5.98 -35.14
N LEU A 101 4.44 5.31 -35.82
CA LEU A 101 3.45 4.45 -35.16
C LEU A 101 4.09 3.31 -34.35
N PRO A 102 5.06 2.54 -34.87
CA PRO A 102 5.70 1.49 -34.08
C PRO A 102 6.45 2.02 -32.85
N LEU A 103 6.94 3.27 -32.90
CA LEU A 103 7.58 3.91 -31.74
C LEU A 103 6.55 4.15 -30.64
N VAL A 104 5.47 4.87 -30.92
CA VAL A 104 4.45 5.15 -29.89
C VAL A 104 3.69 3.90 -29.43
N GLU A 105 3.66 2.82 -30.22
CA GLU A 105 3.16 1.52 -29.80
C GLU A 105 4.05 0.85 -28.74
N ASN A 106 5.36 0.92 -28.92
CA ASN A 106 6.34 0.32 -28.00
C ASN A 106 6.60 1.16 -26.75
N PHE A 107 6.17 2.43 -26.73
CA PHE A 107 6.23 3.31 -25.57
C PHE A 107 4.80 3.63 -25.05
N PRO A 108 4.14 2.68 -24.35
CA PRO A 108 2.71 2.76 -24.03
C PRO A 108 2.29 3.96 -23.16
N ALA A 109 3.23 4.55 -22.42
CA ALA A 109 2.97 5.75 -21.62
C ALA A 109 2.86 7.02 -22.48
N ILE A 110 3.27 7.00 -23.75
CA ILE A 110 3.08 8.09 -24.69
C ILE A 110 1.66 8.00 -25.24
N ALA A 111 0.86 9.00 -24.90
CA ALA A 111 -0.52 9.12 -25.36
C ALA A 111 -0.62 9.77 -26.74
N GLY A 112 0.31 10.67 -27.06
CA GLY A 112 0.35 11.38 -28.32
C GLY A 112 1.75 11.86 -28.68
N LEU A 113 1.95 12.13 -29.96
CA LEU A 113 3.15 12.69 -30.55
C LEU A 113 2.72 13.78 -31.52
N SER A 114 3.29 14.97 -31.37
CA SER A 114 3.11 16.11 -32.26
C SER A 114 4.43 16.43 -32.96
N LEU A 115 4.36 16.82 -34.23
CA LEU A 115 5.43 17.43 -35.00
C LEU A 115 4.86 18.68 -35.65
N ALA A 116 5.56 19.81 -35.55
CA ALA A 116 5.16 21.04 -36.21
C ALA A 116 6.36 21.88 -36.64
N ASP A 117 6.16 22.72 -37.65
CA ASP A 117 7.14 23.72 -38.08
C ASP A 117 6.70 25.15 -37.77
N ASP A 118 7.51 26.13 -38.18
CA ASP A 118 7.29 27.56 -37.99
C ASP A 118 6.24 28.18 -38.93
N GLU A 119 5.90 27.49 -40.02
CA GLU A 119 4.77 27.82 -40.91
C GLU A 119 3.41 27.30 -40.37
N GLY A 120 3.45 26.50 -39.30
CA GLY A 120 2.27 25.96 -38.65
C GLY A 120 1.73 24.69 -39.30
N ARG A 121 2.50 24.04 -40.19
CA ARG A 121 2.17 22.69 -40.64
C ARG A 121 2.36 21.75 -39.47
N ASP A 122 1.45 20.79 -39.35
CA ASP A 122 1.48 19.85 -38.24
C ASP A 122 1.22 18.42 -38.67
N PHE A 123 1.79 17.50 -37.90
CA PHE A 123 1.45 16.09 -37.87
C PHE A 123 1.23 15.70 -36.41
N PHE A 124 0.14 15.01 -36.13
CA PHE A 124 -0.18 14.55 -34.79
C PHE A 124 -0.65 13.10 -34.84
N LEU A 125 -0.17 12.30 -33.90
CA LEU A 125 -0.51 10.89 -33.74
C LEU A 125 -0.89 10.66 -32.28
N ALA A 126 -2.06 10.08 -32.01
CA ALA A 126 -2.47 9.80 -30.64
C ALA A 126 -3.32 8.55 -30.50
N ARG A 127 -3.20 7.89 -29.34
CA ARG A 127 -3.96 6.70 -29.01
C ARG A 127 -5.41 7.07 -28.68
N ASN A 128 -6.36 6.37 -29.29
CA ASN A 128 -7.79 6.60 -29.03
C ASN A 128 -8.60 5.31 -29.22
N GLN A 129 -9.47 4.95 -28.26
CA GLN A 129 -10.45 3.85 -28.36
C GLN A 129 -9.91 2.53 -28.95
N GLY A 130 -8.69 2.11 -28.55
CA GLY A 130 -8.07 0.89 -29.05
C GLY A 130 -7.53 0.98 -30.50
N GLY A 131 -7.38 2.19 -31.03
CA GLY A 131 -6.73 2.51 -32.29
C GLY A 131 -5.94 3.81 -32.19
N TRP A 132 -5.72 4.45 -33.34
CA TRP A 132 -4.85 5.60 -33.50
C TRP A 132 -5.52 6.71 -34.31
N LEU A 133 -5.53 7.91 -33.76
CA LEU A 133 -5.86 9.13 -34.49
C LEU A 133 -4.59 9.69 -35.13
N VAL A 134 -4.69 10.03 -36.41
CA VAL A 134 -3.68 10.81 -37.12
C VAL A 134 -4.34 12.11 -37.57
N ARG A 135 -3.70 13.24 -37.29
CA ARG A 135 -4.06 14.54 -37.83
C ARG A 135 -2.90 15.12 -38.60
N HIS A 136 -3.20 15.83 -39.67
CA HIS A 136 -2.25 16.76 -40.27
C HIS A 136 -2.95 18.04 -40.74
N SER A 137 -2.20 19.13 -40.87
CA SER A 137 -2.64 20.37 -41.48
C SER A 137 -1.52 20.99 -42.33
N ARG A 138 -1.91 21.75 -43.35
CA ARG A 138 -0.99 22.34 -44.33
C ARG A 138 -0.48 23.74 -43.96
N GLY A 139 -0.70 24.18 -42.73
CA GLY A 139 -0.26 25.49 -42.24
C GLY A 139 -1.25 26.09 -41.26
N SER A 140 -0.87 27.22 -40.67
CA SER A 140 -1.74 27.96 -39.76
C SER A 140 -3.06 28.34 -40.44
N GLY A 141 -4.18 28.03 -39.78
CA GLY A 141 -5.52 28.33 -40.29
C GLY A 141 -6.04 27.36 -41.37
N ALA A 142 -5.24 26.41 -41.83
CA ALA A 142 -5.71 25.38 -42.76
C ALA A 142 -6.68 24.40 -42.06
N PRO A 143 -7.65 23.81 -42.79
CA PRO A 143 -8.47 22.73 -42.26
C PRO A 143 -7.61 21.57 -41.75
N GLN A 144 -8.05 20.93 -40.67
CA GLN A 144 -7.41 19.73 -40.16
C GLN A 144 -7.93 18.51 -40.92
N HIS A 145 -7.03 17.65 -41.37
CA HIS A 145 -7.37 16.37 -41.97
C HIS A 145 -7.11 15.26 -40.95
N TRP A 146 -8.15 14.50 -40.62
CA TRP A 146 -8.13 13.46 -39.60
C TRP A 146 -8.28 12.07 -40.21
N GLN A 147 -7.60 11.10 -39.60
CA GLN A 147 -7.71 9.68 -39.90
C GLN A 147 -7.78 8.88 -38.61
N PHE A 148 -8.60 7.82 -38.59
CA PHE A 148 -8.65 6.83 -37.53
C PHE A 148 -8.21 5.47 -38.06
N TRP A 149 -7.18 4.90 -37.43
CA TRP A 149 -6.56 3.63 -37.78
C TRP A 149 -6.78 2.60 -36.67
N LYS A 150 -7.09 1.35 -37.04
CA LYS A 150 -7.22 0.24 -36.08
C LYS A 150 -6.72 -1.05 -36.72
N GLY A 151 -5.84 -1.76 -36.02
CA GLY A 151 -5.23 -2.99 -36.53
C GLY A 151 -4.46 -2.81 -37.85
N GLY A 152 -3.82 -1.65 -38.04
CA GLY A 152 -3.09 -1.32 -39.28
C GLY A 152 -3.95 -0.83 -40.44
N THR A 153 -5.28 -0.89 -40.35
CA THR A 153 -6.21 -0.50 -41.42
C THR A 153 -6.88 0.85 -41.14
N LEU A 154 -7.05 1.66 -42.20
CA LEU A 154 -7.79 2.92 -42.13
C LEU A 154 -9.28 2.64 -41.98
N GLN A 155 -9.89 3.16 -40.92
CA GLN A 155 -11.29 2.94 -40.60
C GLN A 155 -12.15 4.15 -40.95
N ARG A 156 -11.62 5.36 -40.77
CA ARG A 156 -12.34 6.62 -41.02
C ARG A 156 -11.37 7.72 -41.39
N GLN A 157 -11.80 8.64 -42.25
CA GLN A 157 -11.14 9.92 -42.49
C GLN A 157 -12.18 11.03 -42.57
N TRP A 158 -11.84 12.23 -42.11
CA TRP A 158 -12.73 13.39 -42.14
C TRP A 158 -11.94 14.70 -42.01
N ASP A 159 -12.56 15.80 -42.43
CA ASP A 159 -12.02 17.14 -42.23
C ASP A 159 -12.69 17.82 -41.05
N ALA A 160 -11.92 18.60 -40.29
CA ALA A 160 -12.45 19.49 -39.28
C ALA A 160 -12.19 20.95 -39.69
N ALA A 161 -13.27 21.74 -39.66
CA ALA A 161 -13.22 23.17 -39.94
C ALA A 161 -12.66 24.00 -38.76
N GLU A 162 -12.37 23.37 -37.62
CA GLU A 162 -11.74 24.05 -36.49
C GLU A 162 -10.31 24.47 -36.88
N SER A 163 -10.07 25.78 -36.88
CA SER A 163 -8.72 26.34 -37.08
C SER A 163 -7.83 25.90 -35.93
N PHE A 164 -6.69 25.30 -36.25
CA PHE A 164 -5.70 24.85 -35.28
C PHE A 164 -4.32 25.37 -35.65
N ASP A 165 -3.65 25.98 -34.68
CA ASP A 165 -2.26 26.43 -34.84
C ASP A 165 -1.37 25.73 -33.80
N PRO A 166 -0.43 24.85 -34.21
CA PRO A 166 0.47 24.17 -33.29
C PRO A 166 1.39 25.15 -32.54
N ARG A 167 1.67 26.32 -33.10
CA ARG A 167 2.61 27.31 -32.55
C ARG A 167 2.06 28.05 -31.34
N GLN A 168 0.73 28.03 -31.17
CA GLN A 168 0.04 28.57 -30.01
C GLN A 168 -0.06 27.55 -28.86
N ARG A 169 0.37 26.29 -29.08
CA ARG A 169 0.28 25.26 -28.05
C ARG A 169 1.41 25.42 -27.03
N ILE A 170 1.10 25.08 -25.78
CA ILE A 170 1.99 25.26 -24.62
C ILE A 170 3.34 24.54 -24.76
N TRP A 171 3.42 23.48 -25.56
CA TRP A 171 4.63 22.73 -25.83
C TRP A 171 5.54 23.36 -26.90
N TYR A 172 5.04 24.29 -27.72
CA TYR A 172 5.79 24.79 -28.88
C TYR A 172 6.79 25.89 -28.51
N GLN A 173 6.31 26.97 -27.90
CA GLN A 173 7.12 28.16 -27.64
C GLN A 173 8.31 27.92 -26.68
N PRO A 174 8.17 27.15 -25.59
CA PRO A 174 9.29 26.87 -24.70
C PRO A 174 10.42 26.10 -25.40
N ALA A 175 10.10 25.05 -26.16
CA ALA A 175 11.10 24.30 -26.93
C ALA A 175 11.74 25.17 -28.00
N ARG A 176 10.98 26.03 -28.69
CA ARG A 176 11.52 26.96 -29.69
C ARG A 176 12.59 27.89 -29.12
N LYS A 177 12.43 28.34 -27.87
CA LYS A 177 13.39 29.22 -27.19
C LYS A 177 14.68 28.51 -26.79
N GLN A 178 14.68 27.17 -26.71
CA GLN A 178 15.82 26.36 -26.28
C GLN A 178 16.06 25.18 -27.24
N PRO A 179 16.45 25.43 -28.51
CA PRO A 179 16.68 24.37 -29.48
C PRO A 179 17.72 23.35 -28.98
N GLY A 180 17.50 22.07 -29.27
CA GLY A 180 18.37 20.97 -28.85
C GLY A 180 18.22 20.54 -27.40
N THR A 181 17.40 21.22 -26.60
CA THR A 181 17.12 20.86 -25.20
C THR A 181 15.68 20.35 -25.07
N VAL A 182 15.47 19.28 -24.29
CA VAL A 182 14.12 18.83 -23.98
C VAL A 182 13.50 19.74 -22.93
N VAL A 183 12.35 20.33 -23.25
CA VAL A 183 11.59 21.21 -22.37
C VAL A 183 10.24 20.58 -22.05
N TRP A 184 9.88 20.60 -20.77
CA TRP A 184 8.61 20.08 -20.25
C TRP A 184 7.60 21.21 -20.03
N SER A 185 6.33 20.97 -20.35
CA SER A 185 5.23 21.88 -20.02
C SER A 185 4.79 21.69 -18.56
N GLY A 186 4.06 22.67 -18.02
CA GLY A 186 3.21 22.44 -16.85
C GLY A 186 2.01 21.55 -17.18
N LEU A 187 1.21 21.21 -16.15
CA LEU A 187 -0.04 20.47 -16.32
C LEU A 187 -1.06 21.29 -17.13
N TYR A 188 -1.66 20.67 -18.15
CA TYR A 188 -2.73 21.30 -18.90
C TYR A 188 -3.67 20.26 -19.51
N ARG A 189 -4.84 20.72 -19.98
CA ARG A 189 -5.80 19.88 -20.69
C ARG A 189 -5.44 19.83 -22.17
N PHE A 190 -5.17 18.64 -22.69
CA PHE A 190 -4.84 18.45 -24.10
C PHE A 190 -6.01 18.83 -25.00
N HIS A 191 -5.71 19.50 -26.12
CA HIS A 191 -6.73 19.98 -27.07
C HIS A 191 -7.48 18.82 -27.72
N THR A 192 -6.79 17.80 -28.24
CA THR A 192 -7.44 16.65 -28.90
C THR A 192 -8.00 15.66 -27.88
N LEU A 193 -7.15 15.18 -26.97
CA LEU A 193 -7.52 14.09 -26.06
C LEU A 193 -8.50 14.53 -24.97
N LYS A 194 -8.68 15.85 -24.76
CA LYS A 194 -9.52 16.47 -23.72
C LYS A 194 -9.26 15.95 -22.30
N ARG A 195 -8.10 15.34 -22.07
CA ARG A 195 -7.61 14.81 -20.80
C ARG A 195 -6.43 15.64 -20.31
N PHE A 196 -6.16 15.59 -19.01
CA PHE A 196 -5.05 16.29 -18.37
C PHE A 196 -3.73 15.54 -18.58
N GLY A 197 -2.67 16.30 -18.86
CA GLY A 197 -1.35 15.76 -19.12
C GLY A 197 -0.25 16.81 -19.12
N VAL A 198 0.96 16.33 -19.36
CA VAL A 198 2.17 17.13 -19.58
C VAL A 198 2.78 16.75 -20.91
N SER A 199 3.45 17.70 -21.56
CA SER A 199 4.18 17.43 -22.79
C SER A 199 5.67 17.65 -22.58
N ALA A 200 6.49 16.72 -23.08
CA ALA A 200 7.91 16.96 -23.30
C ALA A 200 8.11 17.36 -24.77
N SER A 201 8.99 18.31 -25.02
CA SER A 201 9.15 18.89 -26.36
C SER A 201 10.61 19.21 -26.65
N ILE A 202 11.02 19.09 -27.91
CA ILE A 202 12.36 19.44 -28.39
C ILE A 202 12.24 20.16 -29.72
N ALA A 203 13.08 21.17 -29.92
CA ALA A 203 13.15 21.91 -31.18
C ALA A 203 14.51 21.74 -31.85
N TRP A 204 14.55 21.85 -33.18
CA TRP A 204 15.78 21.81 -33.95
C TRP A 204 15.65 22.58 -35.26
N GLN A 205 16.79 22.96 -35.82
CA GLN A 205 16.89 23.43 -37.19
C GLN A 205 17.04 22.20 -38.12
N GLY A 206 16.05 21.95 -38.96
CA GLY A 206 16.10 20.90 -39.98
C GLY A 206 16.51 21.43 -41.35
N LYS A 207 16.75 20.52 -42.31
CA LYS A 207 17.04 20.85 -43.72
C LYS A 207 15.89 21.62 -44.41
N ARG A 208 14.68 21.55 -43.86
CA ARG A 208 13.45 22.15 -44.43
C ARG A 208 12.87 23.27 -43.55
N GLY A 209 13.65 23.80 -42.61
CA GLY A 209 13.20 24.83 -41.68
C GLY A 209 13.18 24.39 -40.23
N PHE A 210 12.68 25.27 -39.38
CA PHE A 210 12.63 25.06 -37.94
C PHE A 210 11.50 24.08 -37.58
N GLN A 211 11.78 23.10 -36.74
CA GLN A 211 10.82 22.06 -36.36
C GLN A 211 10.80 21.85 -34.85
N VAL A 212 9.63 21.47 -34.34
CA VAL A 212 9.39 21.10 -32.94
C VAL A 212 8.64 19.78 -32.91
N ALA A 213 9.15 18.82 -32.13
CA ALA A 213 8.40 17.63 -31.74
C ALA A 213 7.98 17.73 -30.27
N ALA A 214 6.84 17.15 -29.96
CA ALA A 214 6.38 16.95 -28.61
C ALA A 214 5.78 15.55 -28.44
N ILE A 215 5.90 15.03 -27.22
CA ILE A 215 5.20 13.81 -26.79
C ILE A 215 4.34 14.14 -25.58
N ASP A 216 3.16 13.55 -25.56
CA ASP A 216 2.11 13.82 -24.58
C ASP A 216 2.02 12.65 -23.60
N LEU A 217 2.15 12.94 -22.31
CA LEU A 217 1.96 11.99 -21.22
C LEU A 217 0.67 12.35 -20.48
N LEU A 218 -0.25 11.40 -20.39
CA LEU A 218 -1.49 11.57 -19.65
C LEU A 218 -1.28 11.30 -18.16
N ILE A 219 -1.85 12.16 -17.31
CA ILE A 219 -1.69 12.04 -15.85
C ILE A 219 -2.22 10.71 -15.33
N ASP A 220 -3.43 10.32 -15.74
CA ASP A 220 -4.01 9.07 -15.20
C ASP A 220 -3.20 7.84 -15.61
N ASP A 221 -2.60 7.86 -16.81
CA ASP A 221 -1.84 6.73 -17.33
C ASP A 221 -0.45 6.68 -16.67
N LEU A 222 0.14 7.84 -16.39
CA LEU A 222 1.35 7.96 -15.58
C LEU A 222 1.10 7.46 -14.15
N VAL A 223 0.06 7.93 -13.47
CA VAL A 223 -0.29 7.46 -12.12
C VAL A 223 -0.50 5.94 -12.10
N LYS A 224 -1.21 5.38 -13.08
CA LYS A 224 -1.38 3.92 -13.21
C LYS A 224 -0.05 3.19 -13.38
N ALA A 225 0.86 3.69 -14.21
CA ALA A 225 2.18 3.07 -14.43
C ALA A 225 3.05 3.06 -13.17
N LEU A 226 2.84 4.02 -12.26
CA LEU A 226 3.59 4.15 -11.01
C LEU A 226 3.03 3.29 -9.87
N ARG A 227 1.84 2.70 -10.00
CA ARG A 227 1.23 1.86 -8.95
C ARG A 227 2.09 0.64 -8.61
N VAL A 228 2.23 0.35 -7.33
CA VAL A 228 3.00 -0.78 -6.80
C VAL A 228 2.00 -1.82 -6.26
N PRO A 229 1.75 -2.94 -6.97
CA PRO A 229 0.72 -3.91 -6.61
C PRO A 229 0.84 -4.45 -5.18
N GLU A 230 2.06 -4.54 -4.66
CA GLU A 230 2.37 -5.06 -3.33
C GLU A 230 1.79 -4.21 -2.18
N LEU A 231 1.35 -2.98 -2.45
CA LEU A 231 0.79 -2.06 -1.46
C LEU A 231 -0.73 -1.87 -1.54
N GLY A 232 -1.42 -2.68 -2.35
CA GLY A 232 -2.86 -2.53 -2.58
C GLY A 232 -3.21 -1.57 -3.72
N GLU A 233 -4.51 -1.42 -3.99
CA GLU A 233 -5.01 -0.70 -5.18
C GLU A 233 -5.21 0.80 -4.97
N SER A 234 -5.27 1.30 -3.73
CA SER A 234 -5.68 2.68 -3.40
C SER A 234 -4.53 3.63 -3.12
N GLY A 235 -3.28 3.21 -3.37
CA GLY A 235 -2.12 4.08 -3.21
C GLY A 235 -2.20 5.33 -4.10
N VAL A 236 -2.12 6.52 -3.49
CA VAL A 236 -2.07 7.81 -4.23
C VAL A 236 -0.62 8.13 -4.54
N VAL A 237 -0.28 8.22 -5.82
CA VAL A 237 1.04 8.66 -6.27
C VAL A 237 1.00 10.15 -6.55
N PHE A 238 1.97 10.88 -6.02
CA PHE A 238 2.10 12.31 -6.20
C PHE A 238 3.55 12.68 -6.48
N SER A 239 3.73 13.89 -6.99
CA SER A 239 5.04 14.49 -7.14
C SER A 239 5.03 15.89 -6.57
N VAL A 240 6.18 16.36 -6.13
CA VAL A 240 6.39 17.75 -5.71
C VAL A 240 7.68 18.21 -6.38
N SER A 241 7.58 19.25 -7.20
CA SER A 241 8.76 19.94 -7.75
C SER A 241 8.83 21.33 -7.16
N ARG A 242 10.04 21.81 -6.87
CA ARG A 242 10.26 23.21 -6.46
C ARG A 242 9.93 24.18 -7.61
N ASP A 243 9.96 23.71 -8.85
CA ASP A 243 9.93 24.52 -10.07
C ASP A 243 8.59 24.41 -10.83
N GLY A 244 7.53 23.94 -10.15
CA GLY A 244 6.16 23.95 -10.67
C GLY A 244 5.80 22.85 -11.68
N LEU A 245 6.78 22.13 -12.24
CA LEU A 245 6.57 21.14 -13.31
C LEU A 245 5.64 19.98 -12.92
N LEU A 246 5.56 19.68 -11.62
CA LEU A 246 5.02 18.42 -11.11
C LEU A 246 4.21 18.57 -9.82
N ASN A 247 3.75 19.78 -9.47
CA ASN A 247 2.95 19.98 -8.26
C ASN A 247 1.57 19.27 -8.29
N ASP A 248 1.19 18.72 -9.45
CA ASP A 248 -0.19 18.34 -9.74
C ASP A 248 -0.40 16.90 -10.23
N LEU A 249 0.57 15.98 -10.11
CA LEU A 249 0.26 14.56 -10.42
C LEU A 249 -0.88 14.01 -9.53
N ALA A 250 -1.00 14.52 -8.30
CA ALA A 250 -2.14 14.29 -7.41
C ALA A 250 -3.30 15.29 -7.58
N SER A 251 -3.14 16.32 -8.41
CA SER A 251 -4.08 17.43 -8.63
C SER A 251 -4.63 17.47 -10.05
N GLY A 252 -4.48 16.39 -10.84
CA GLY A 252 -5.37 16.09 -11.96
C GLY A 252 -6.84 16.00 -11.48
N PRO A 253 -7.77 15.44 -12.25
CA PRO A 253 -9.17 15.25 -11.80
C PRO A 253 -9.31 14.21 -10.66
N ALA A 254 -8.26 14.05 -9.83
CA ALA A 254 -8.29 13.45 -8.52
C ALA A 254 -9.36 14.13 -7.64
N SER A 255 -10.06 13.27 -6.89
CA SER A 255 -11.16 13.62 -5.98
C SER A 255 -10.76 14.72 -4.99
N SER A 256 -11.77 15.42 -4.45
CA SER A 256 -11.59 16.34 -3.30
C SER A 256 -10.82 15.69 -2.15
N GLU A 257 -10.95 14.37 -1.99
CA GLU A 257 -10.26 13.54 -1.01
C GLU A 257 -8.74 13.52 -1.21
N ASN A 258 -8.24 13.29 -2.42
CA ASN A 258 -6.79 13.29 -2.69
C ASN A 258 -6.14 14.64 -2.37
N ARG A 259 -6.87 15.75 -2.59
CA ARG A 259 -6.41 17.09 -2.20
C ARG A 259 -6.33 17.24 -0.67
N GLN A 260 -7.31 16.72 0.06
CA GLN A 260 -7.30 16.72 1.52
C GLN A 260 -6.17 15.85 2.09
N LEU A 261 -5.96 14.67 1.53
CA LEU A 261 -4.86 13.77 1.87
C LEU A 261 -3.50 14.44 1.68
N LEU A 262 -3.27 15.04 0.52
CA LEU A 262 -2.01 15.74 0.24
C LEU A 262 -1.82 16.96 1.14
N ALA A 263 -2.89 17.69 1.46
CA ALA A 263 -2.84 18.82 2.39
C ALA A 263 -2.53 18.37 3.83
N ALA A 264 -3.12 17.27 4.29
CA ALA A 264 -2.83 16.68 5.59
C ALA A 264 -1.37 16.23 5.68
N TYR A 265 -0.88 15.50 4.67
CA TYR A 265 0.52 15.10 4.56
C TYR A 265 1.47 16.31 4.60
N ARG A 266 1.20 17.37 3.83
CA ARG A 266 2.05 18.57 3.79
C ARG A 266 2.22 19.26 5.16
N LYS A 267 1.23 19.14 6.06
CA LYS A 267 1.30 19.72 7.42
C LYS A 267 2.21 18.94 8.36
N VAL A 268 2.30 17.62 8.18
CA VAL A 268 3.05 16.72 9.07
C VAL A 268 4.43 16.36 8.54
N ARG A 269 4.65 16.52 7.23
CA ARG A 269 5.89 16.16 6.54
C ARG A 269 7.10 16.87 7.15
N ARG A 270 8.13 16.10 7.49
CA ARG A 270 9.46 16.62 7.84
C ARG A 270 10.47 16.21 6.78
N PRO A 271 11.42 17.08 6.38
CA PRO A 271 12.41 16.75 5.34
C PRO A 271 13.34 15.58 5.70
N GLU A 272 13.56 15.34 6.99
CA GLU A 272 14.43 14.30 7.55
C GLU A 272 13.80 12.89 7.43
N ASP A 273 12.46 12.82 7.38
CA ASP A 273 11.73 11.56 7.49
C ASP A 273 11.63 10.89 6.12
N SER A 274 12.15 9.66 6.00
CA SER A 274 11.97 8.85 4.78
C SER A 274 10.53 8.36 4.59
N VAL A 275 9.80 8.20 5.71
CA VAL A 275 8.38 7.84 5.75
C VAL A 275 7.70 8.61 6.86
N THR A 276 6.57 9.25 6.57
CA THR A 276 5.76 9.97 7.55
C THR A 276 4.41 9.27 7.70
N SER A 277 3.97 9.03 8.94
CA SER A 277 2.61 8.55 9.21
C SER A 277 1.72 9.68 9.71
N PHE A 278 0.43 9.62 9.37
CA PHE A 278 -0.59 10.54 9.88
C PHE A 278 -1.97 9.92 9.83
N SER A 279 -2.90 10.44 10.63
CA SER A 279 -4.29 9.98 10.63
C SER A 279 -5.19 11.02 9.96
N LEU A 280 -6.06 10.56 9.08
CA LEU A 280 -7.08 11.38 8.43
C LEU A 280 -8.38 10.59 8.38
N LEU A 281 -9.49 11.18 8.85
CA LEU A 281 -10.83 10.57 8.86
C LEU A 281 -10.89 9.18 9.53
N GLY A 282 -10.05 8.94 10.55
CA GLY A 282 -9.99 7.66 11.27
C GLY A 282 -9.12 6.59 10.60
N THR A 283 -8.49 6.88 9.47
CA THR A 283 -7.55 5.99 8.79
C THR A 283 -6.12 6.47 9.00
N THR A 284 -5.21 5.57 9.39
CA THR A 284 -3.77 5.82 9.40
C THR A 284 -3.20 5.68 8.00
N TRP A 285 -2.47 6.69 7.56
CA TRP A 285 -1.80 6.76 6.27
C TRP A 285 -0.29 6.79 6.48
N TYR A 286 0.43 6.13 5.57
CA TYR A 286 1.87 6.21 5.47
C TYR A 286 2.25 6.87 4.15
N ALA A 287 3.15 7.85 4.24
CA ALA A 287 3.67 8.59 3.11
C ALA A 287 5.16 8.28 2.94
N GLY A 288 5.54 7.70 1.80
CA GLY A 288 6.95 7.52 1.43
C GLY A 288 7.33 8.51 0.34
N GLU A 289 8.51 9.15 0.45
CA GLU A 289 8.99 10.11 -0.53
C GLU A 289 10.44 9.80 -0.90
N GLU A 290 10.75 9.94 -2.19
CA GLU A 290 12.08 9.75 -2.73
C GLU A 290 12.44 10.94 -3.63
N GLN A 291 13.71 11.33 -3.60
CA GLN A 291 14.24 12.41 -4.44
C GLN A 291 14.79 11.84 -5.74
N VAL A 292 14.34 12.40 -6.86
CA VAL A 292 14.82 12.10 -8.20
C VAL A 292 15.43 13.36 -8.80
N SER A 293 16.67 13.24 -9.28
CA SER A 293 17.31 14.31 -10.04
C SER A 293 16.96 14.13 -11.52
N LEU A 294 16.38 15.15 -12.14
CA LEU A 294 16.05 15.18 -13.56
C LEU A 294 16.78 16.37 -14.18
N ASP A 295 17.94 16.13 -14.80
CA ASP A 295 18.84 17.13 -15.40
C ASP A 295 19.04 18.38 -14.53
N ASN A 296 18.16 19.38 -14.68
CA ASN A 296 18.21 20.69 -14.04
C ASN A 296 17.18 20.88 -12.92
N ALA A 297 16.35 19.87 -12.63
CA ALA A 297 15.27 19.92 -11.66
C ALA A 297 15.41 18.82 -10.61
N ARG A 298 15.11 19.18 -9.34
CA ARG A 298 14.95 18.21 -8.25
C ARG A 298 13.48 17.95 -8.04
N VAL A 299 13.06 16.74 -8.39
CA VAL A 299 11.69 16.29 -8.26
C VAL A 299 11.60 15.30 -7.11
N ARG A 300 10.56 15.41 -6.31
CA ARG A 300 10.23 14.38 -5.33
C ARG A 300 9.02 13.60 -5.79
N ILE A 301 9.13 12.28 -5.78
CA ILE A 301 8.03 11.37 -6.06
C ILE A 301 7.65 10.74 -4.73
N GLY A 302 6.36 10.78 -4.41
CA GLY A 302 5.84 10.22 -3.19
C GLY A 302 4.62 9.35 -3.42
N ILE A 303 4.39 8.46 -2.47
CA ILE A 303 3.21 7.60 -2.41
C ILE A 303 2.52 7.77 -1.06
N LEU A 304 1.20 7.75 -1.05
CA LEU A 304 0.36 7.73 0.15
C LEU A 304 -0.42 6.43 0.16
N VAL A 305 -0.34 5.69 1.24
CA VAL A 305 -0.91 4.34 1.34
C VAL A 305 -1.62 4.20 2.69
N PRO A 306 -2.87 3.70 2.72
CA PRO A 306 -3.56 3.47 3.97
C PRO A 306 -3.01 2.21 4.66
N GLU A 307 -2.91 2.24 5.99
CA GLU A 307 -2.39 1.13 6.80
C GLU A 307 -3.14 -0.19 6.54
N SER A 308 -4.44 -0.13 6.25
CA SER A 308 -5.26 -1.30 5.95
C SER A 308 -4.84 -2.07 4.68
N GLU A 309 -4.17 -1.40 3.74
CA GLU A 309 -3.68 -2.02 2.50
C GLU A 309 -2.24 -2.52 2.62
N ILE A 310 -1.51 -2.03 3.62
CA ILE A 310 -0.16 -2.48 3.93
C ILE A 310 -0.27 -3.83 4.65
N ASN A 311 -0.35 -4.89 3.86
CA ASN A 311 -0.28 -6.29 4.26
C ASN A 311 -1.52 -6.83 5.01
N PRO A 312 -2.58 -7.27 4.30
CA PRO A 312 -3.74 -7.95 4.92
C PRO A 312 -3.40 -9.30 5.60
N GLY A 313 -2.23 -9.90 5.29
CA GLY A 313 -1.81 -11.23 5.76
C GLY A 313 -1.40 -11.30 7.23
N LEU A 314 -0.95 -10.20 7.84
CA LEU A 314 -0.49 -10.19 9.25
C LEU A 314 -1.64 -10.20 10.26
N SER A 315 -2.88 -9.96 9.82
CA SER A 315 -4.08 -10.14 10.65
C SER A 315 -4.31 -11.62 11.03
N GLY A 316 -3.88 -12.55 10.16
CA GLY A 316 -3.96 -14.00 10.40
C GLY A 316 -3.04 -14.46 11.52
N VAL A 317 -1.81 -13.91 11.58
CA VAL A 317 -0.80 -14.27 12.58
C VAL A 317 -1.32 -13.99 14.00
N ARG A 318 -1.90 -12.81 14.26
CA ARG A 318 -2.43 -12.47 15.59
C ARG A 318 -3.52 -13.45 16.04
N ARG A 319 -4.37 -13.90 15.12
CA ARG A 319 -5.49 -14.81 15.40
C ARG A 319 -5.00 -16.22 15.70
N GLN A 320 -4.01 -16.71 14.94
CA GLN A 320 -3.37 -18.00 15.19
C GLN A 320 -2.66 -18.02 16.55
N PHE A 321 -1.94 -16.95 16.91
CA PHE A 321 -1.31 -16.84 18.22
C PHE A 321 -2.32 -16.77 19.37
N LEU A 322 -3.39 -15.99 19.22
CA LEU A 322 -4.48 -15.96 20.21
C LEU A 322 -5.17 -17.32 20.37
N ALA A 323 -5.33 -18.08 19.28
CA ALA A 323 -5.88 -19.43 19.33
C ALA A 323 -4.97 -20.39 20.09
N VAL A 324 -3.65 -20.38 19.80
CA VAL A 324 -2.67 -21.21 20.52
C VAL A 324 -2.63 -20.85 22.01
N ALA A 325 -2.65 -19.57 22.34
CA ALA A 325 -2.74 -19.10 23.71
C ALA A 325 -3.99 -19.60 24.43
N ALA A 326 -5.16 -19.49 23.78
CA ALA A 326 -6.42 -19.98 24.33
C ALA A 326 -6.40 -21.49 24.57
N VAL A 327 -5.78 -22.27 23.67
CA VAL A 327 -5.59 -23.72 23.84
C VAL A 327 -4.71 -24.03 25.05
N ILE A 328 -3.57 -23.35 25.20
CA ILE A 328 -2.67 -23.56 26.36
C ILE A 328 -3.39 -23.22 27.68
N LEU A 329 -4.16 -22.12 27.69
CA LEU A 329 -4.90 -21.69 28.86
C LEU A 329 -6.04 -22.66 29.21
N LEU A 330 -6.73 -23.19 28.20
CA LEU A 330 -7.75 -24.23 28.36
C LEU A 330 -7.15 -25.52 28.94
N ILE A 331 -6.00 -25.98 28.44
CA ILE A 331 -5.29 -27.15 28.96
C ILE A 331 -4.92 -26.92 30.44
N GLY A 332 -4.42 -25.74 30.78
CA GLY A 332 -4.10 -25.36 32.16
C GLY A 332 -5.33 -25.39 33.09
N ILE A 333 -6.46 -24.85 32.64
CA ILE A 333 -7.73 -24.88 33.40
C ILE A 333 -8.24 -26.32 33.55
N LEU A 334 -8.19 -27.14 32.48
CA LEU A 334 -8.63 -28.53 32.53
C LEU A 334 -7.76 -29.37 33.47
N ALA A 335 -6.44 -29.17 33.46
CA ALA A 335 -5.52 -29.81 34.40
C ALA A 335 -5.85 -29.42 35.85
N LEU A 336 -6.11 -28.13 36.12
CA LEU A 336 -6.52 -27.66 37.44
C LEU A 336 -7.85 -28.29 37.90
N LEU A 337 -8.86 -28.31 37.02
CA LEU A 337 -10.16 -28.94 37.30
C LEU A 337 -10.04 -30.45 37.52
N PHE A 338 -9.17 -31.13 36.77
CA PHE A 338 -8.90 -32.55 36.95
C PHE A 338 -8.29 -32.84 38.32
N VAL A 339 -7.30 -32.03 38.74
CA VAL A 339 -6.70 -32.14 40.07
C VAL A 339 -7.72 -31.85 41.17
N LEU A 340 -8.54 -30.79 41.02
CA LEU A 340 -9.62 -30.46 41.96
C LEU A 340 -10.62 -31.61 42.11
N ARG A 341 -11.00 -32.26 41.01
CA ARG A 341 -11.90 -33.44 41.02
C ARG A 341 -11.25 -34.67 41.66
N ARG A 342 -9.96 -34.90 41.38
CA ARG A 342 -9.18 -36.02 41.95
C ARG A 342 -9.10 -35.91 43.48
N PHE A 343 -8.74 -34.74 43.99
CA PHE A 343 -8.63 -34.50 45.44
C PHE A 343 -9.98 -34.55 46.16
N ARG A 344 -11.05 -34.02 45.55
CA ARG A 344 -12.40 -34.08 46.12
C ARG A 344 -12.93 -35.52 46.27
N ARG A 345 -12.50 -36.45 45.42
CA ARG A 345 -12.86 -37.88 45.52
C ARG A 345 -12.13 -38.63 46.64
N HIS A 346 -11.03 -38.11 47.19
CA HIS A 346 -10.28 -38.76 48.27
C HIS A 346 -10.70 -38.29 49.68
N PHE A 347 -11.56 -37.27 49.77
CA PHE A 347 -12.18 -36.80 51.00
C PHE A 347 -13.71 -36.96 50.96
N VAL A 348 -14.17 -38.21 50.91
CA VAL A 348 -15.49 -38.54 51.45
C VAL A 348 -15.21 -39.10 52.85
N PRO A 349 -15.64 -38.47 53.95
CA PRO A 349 -15.50 -39.08 55.26
C PRO A 349 -16.28 -40.38 55.22
N ALA A 350 -15.62 -41.51 55.49
CA ALA A 350 -16.31 -42.73 55.84
C ALA A 350 -17.06 -42.44 57.15
N VAL A 351 -18.35 -42.08 57.04
CA VAL A 351 -19.25 -42.08 58.17
C VAL A 351 -19.33 -43.53 58.64
N THR A 352 -18.62 -43.83 59.72
CA THR A 352 -18.68 -45.11 60.41
C THR A 352 -20.13 -45.39 60.80
N ARG A 353 -20.67 -46.52 60.34
CA ARG A 353 -21.92 -47.11 60.85
C ARG A 353 -21.77 -47.24 62.38
N PRO A 354 -22.73 -46.78 63.20
CA PRO A 354 -22.68 -47.03 64.63
C PRO A 354 -22.91 -48.53 64.90
N ASP A 355 -22.01 -49.14 65.67
CA ASP A 355 -22.16 -50.51 66.17
C ASP A 355 -23.43 -50.62 67.02
N ALA A 356 -24.25 -51.63 66.72
CA ALA A 356 -25.52 -51.92 67.39
C ALA A 356 -25.40 -52.19 68.91
N ALA A 357 -24.18 -52.34 69.42
CA ALA A 357 -23.90 -52.55 70.84
C ALA A 357 -24.13 -51.30 71.71
N TRP A 358 -24.04 -50.09 71.15
CA TRP A 358 -24.24 -48.84 71.91
C TRP A 358 -25.72 -48.49 72.15
N LEU A 359 -26.63 -48.99 71.31
CA LEU A 359 -28.06 -48.66 71.40
C LEU A 359 -28.82 -49.48 72.48
N GLN A 360 -28.30 -50.64 72.90
CA GLN A 360 -28.93 -51.41 73.98
C GLN A 360 -28.55 -50.92 75.39
N ALA A 361 -27.47 -50.16 75.54
CA ALA A 361 -27.05 -49.65 76.86
C ALA A 361 -27.85 -48.41 77.32
N VAL A 362 -28.63 -47.78 76.42
CA VAL A 362 -29.32 -46.49 76.69
C VAL A 362 -30.83 -46.67 76.96
N ILE A 363 -31.40 -47.87 76.81
CA ILE A 363 -32.86 -48.10 76.93
C ILE A 363 -33.20 -49.19 77.98
N SER A 364 -32.62 -49.12 79.18
CA SER A 364 -33.10 -49.95 80.30
C SER A 364 -33.28 -49.12 81.57
N PRO A 365 -34.52 -48.81 81.98
CA PRO A 365 -34.78 -48.03 83.19
C PRO A 365 -34.93 -48.93 84.43
N GLY A 366 -34.11 -48.66 85.45
CA GLY A 366 -34.48 -48.77 86.86
C GLY A 366 -34.30 -50.12 87.57
N ARG A 367 -33.50 -50.11 88.64
CA ARG A 367 -34.00 -50.25 90.02
C ARG A 367 -32.90 -49.95 91.04
N ILE A 368 -33.19 -48.96 91.87
CA ILE A 368 -32.52 -48.72 93.15
C ILE A 368 -32.99 -49.83 94.10
N GLN A 369 -32.06 -50.53 94.73
CA GLN A 369 -32.33 -51.28 95.95
C GLN A 369 -31.13 -51.08 96.88
N VAL A 370 -31.30 -50.18 97.84
CA VAL A 370 -30.46 -50.04 99.02
C VAL A 370 -31.08 -50.97 100.06
N ASP A 371 -30.28 -51.88 100.60
CA ASP A 371 -30.64 -52.56 101.83
C ASP A 371 -29.44 -52.62 102.79
N HIS A 372 -29.76 -52.45 104.06
CA HIS A 372 -28.87 -52.21 105.19
C HIS A 372 -28.11 -53.47 105.65
N ALA A 373 -26.92 -53.27 106.25
CA ALA A 373 -26.64 -53.56 107.68
C ALA A 373 -25.23 -54.13 108.01
N HIS A 374 -24.57 -53.46 108.98
CA HIS A 374 -23.75 -53.97 110.11
C HIS A 374 -22.34 -54.53 109.80
N GLU A 375 -21.27 -54.31 110.58
CA GLU A 375 -20.99 -53.75 111.93
C GLU A 375 -19.44 -53.67 112.09
N PRO A 376 -18.81 -53.14 113.18
CA PRO A 376 -19.24 -53.07 114.59
C PRO A 376 -19.38 -51.68 115.20
#